data_AF-A0A2E6E130-F1
#
_entry.id   AF-A0A2E6E130-F1
#
_cell.length_a   1.000
_cell.length_b   1.000
_cell.length_c   1.000
_cell.angle_alpha   90.00
_cell.angle_beta   90.00
_cell.angle_gamma   90.00
#
_symmetry.space_group_name_H-M   'P 1'
#
loop_
_entity.id
_entity.type
_entity.pdbx_description
1 polymer ?
#
loop_
_entity_poly.entity_id
_entity_poly.type
_entity_poly.pdbx_seq_one_letter_code
_entity_poly.pdbx_strand_id
1 'polypeptide(L)'
;MEKNRLTEFKDAVDSLNIKTGAPDRDRLYQRLGAILMATGIGIAFIAYFLAGAQNSGDLAVDNIEHNEHIILAICGVSLTVVGAATFIKFGITRFMRFWLIRKIYEDGKP
;
A
#
# COMPACT_ATOMS: atom_id res chain seq x y z
N MET A 1 5.54 42.91 19.71
CA MET A 1 5.58 42.43 18.31
C MET A 1 5.38 40.92 18.18
N GLU A 2 5.79 40.07 19.13
CA GLU A 2 5.62 38.59 19.05
C GLU A 2 4.18 38.09 18.85
N LYS A 3 3.20 38.72 19.51
CA LYS A 3 1.78 38.34 19.36
C LYS A 3 1.29 38.40 17.92
N ASN A 4 1.87 39.29 17.09
CA ASN A 4 1.48 39.50 15.69
C ASN A 4 1.95 38.36 14.78
N ARG A 5 3.18 37.87 14.98
CA ARG A 5 3.73 36.74 14.20
C ARG A 5 3.02 35.42 14.50
N LEU A 6 2.61 35.23 15.76
CA LEU A 6 1.83 34.06 16.18
C LEU A 6 0.43 34.03 15.56
N THR A 7 -0.21 35.20 15.40
CA THR A 7 -1.52 35.30 14.74
C THR A 7 -1.40 35.08 13.23
N GLU A 8 -0.40 35.72 12.60
CA GLU A 8 -0.12 35.57 11.17
C GLU A 8 0.24 34.12 10.79
N PHE A 9 0.99 33.41 11.64
CA PHE A 9 1.27 31.99 11.46
C PHE A 9 0.01 31.12 11.63
N LYS A 10 -0.86 31.45 12.59
CA LYS A 10 -2.13 30.72 12.81
C LYS A 10 -3.06 30.87 11.62
N ASP A 11 -3.21 32.09 11.10
CA ASP A 11 -4.02 32.36 9.91
C ASP A 11 -3.44 31.69 8.67
N ALA A 12 -2.10 31.65 8.52
CA ALA A 12 -1.45 30.91 7.44
C ALA A 12 -1.73 29.39 7.54
N VAL A 13 -1.70 28.82 8.75
CA VAL A 13 -2.01 27.40 8.98
C VAL A 13 -3.49 27.08 8.76
N ASP A 14 -4.40 27.94 9.21
CA ASP A 14 -5.84 27.77 9.00
C ASP A 14 -6.21 27.95 7.52
N SER A 15 -5.54 28.86 6.80
CA SER A 15 -5.73 29.05 5.36
C SER A 15 -5.28 27.85 4.52
N LEU A 16 -4.31 27.06 5.02
CA LEU A 16 -3.85 25.87 4.33
C LEU A 16 -4.90 24.74 4.33
N ASN A 17 -5.96 24.84 5.16
CA ASN A 17 -7.10 23.92 5.25
C ASN A 17 -6.73 22.45 4.99
N ILE A 18 -5.60 22.03 5.56
CA ILE A 18 -5.04 20.71 5.27
C ILE A 18 -5.90 19.74 6.04
N LYS A 19 -6.68 18.96 5.29
CA LYS A 19 -7.46 17.84 5.81
C LYS A 19 -6.49 16.97 6.60
N THR A 20 -6.52 17.08 7.92
CA THR A 20 -5.65 16.33 8.83
C THR A 20 -6.14 14.90 8.75
N GLY A 21 -5.55 14.13 7.84
CA GLY A 21 -5.85 12.70 7.70
C GLY A 21 -5.58 12.03 9.04
N ALA A 22 -6.59 11.38 9.61
CA ALA A 22 -6.48 10.71 10.90
C ALA A 22 -5.28 9.73 10.85
N PRO A 23 -4.28 9.88 11.74
CA PRO A 23 -3.04 9.09 11.70
C PRO A 23 -3.27 7.57 11.69
N ASP A 24 -4.37 7.13 12.29
CA ASP A 24 -4.71 5.72 12.43
C ASP A 24 -5.20 5.09 11.11
N ARG A 25 -5.86 5.87 10.25
CA ARG A 25 -6.35 5.39 8.95
C ARG A 25 -5.20 5.05 8.00
N ASP A 26 -4.13 5.85 8.00
CA ASP A 26 -2.96 5.59 7.15
C ASP A 26 -2.27 4.27 7.53
N ARG A 27 -2.21 3.95 8.83
CA ARG A 27 -1.68 2.68 9.33
C ARG A 27 -2.56 1.50 8.95
N LEU A 28 -3.88 1.67 8.99
CA LEU A 28 -4.84 0.67 8.53
C LEU A 28 -4.67 0.39 7.04
N TYR A 29 -4.61 1.42 6.20
CA TYR A 29 -4.43 1.26 4.75
C TYR A 29 -3.08 0.65 4.38
N GLN A 30 -2.01 0.98 5.11
CA GLN A 30 -0.72 0.34 4.92
C GLN A 30 -0.79 -1.17 5.24
N ARG A 31 -1.40 -1.56 6.36
CA ARG A 31 -1.60 -2.97 6.72
C ARG A 31 -2.47 -3.71 5.71
N LEU A 32 -3.57 -3.09 5.28
CA LEU A 32 -4.44 -3.65 4.25
C LEU A 32 -3.68 -3.86 2.94
N GLY A 33 -2.85 -2.91 2.51
CA GLY A 33 -2.00 -3.07 1.33
C GLY A 33 -1.01 -4.23 1.46
N ALA A 34 -0.38 -4.39 2.62
CA ALA A 34 0.52 -5.51 2.89
C ALA A 34 -0.20 -6.87 2.89
N ILE A 35 -1.38 -6.95 3.49
CA ILE A 35 -2.22 -8.16 3.49
C ILE A 35 -2.62 -8.49 2.06
N LEU A 36 -3.13 -7.51 1.31
CA LEU A 36 -3.51 -7.68 -0.09
C LEU A 36 -2.35 -8.20 -0.94
N MET A 37 -1.16 -7.62 -0.76
CA MET A 37 0.06 -8.07 -1.43
C MET A 37 0.39 -9.53 -1.12
N ALA A 38 0.38 -9.91 0.17
CA ALA A 38 0.64 -11.29 0.59
C ALA A 38 -0.42 -12.27 0.05
N THR A 39 -1.70 -11.87 0.04
CA THR A 39 -2.78 -12.67 -0.55
C THR A 39 -2.58 -12.90 -2.04
N GLY A 40 -2.19 -11.86 -2.80
CA GLY A 40 -1.91 -11.99 -4.23
C GLY A 40 -0.77 -12.97 -4.53
N ILE A 41 0.31 -12.89 -3.73
CA ILE A 41 1.43 -13.84 -3.82
C ILE A 41 0.93 -15.26 -3.54
N GLY A 42 0.15 -15.45 -2.47
CA GLY A 42 -0.43 -16.75 -2.13
C GLY A 42 -1.26 -17.35 -3.25
N ILE A 43 -2.13 -16.54 -3.88
CA ILE A 43 -2.95 -16.97 -5.03
C ILE A 43 -2.07 -17.42 -6.19
N ALA A 44 -1.02 -16.66 -6.53
CA ALA A 44 -0.13 -17.00 -7.64
C ALA A 44 0.62 -18.32 -7.39
N PHE A 45 1.09 -18.56 -6.16
CA PHE A 45 1.72 -19.82 -5.79
C PHE A 45 0.75 -21.00 -5.82
N ILE A 46 -0.47 -20.83 -5.28
CA ILE A 46 -1.50 -21.86 -5.33
C ILE A 46 -1.82 -22.22 -6.78
N ALA A 47 -2.00 -21.22 -7.66
CA ALA A 47 -2.25 -21.45 -9.07
C ALA A 47 -1.11 -22.22 -9.75
N TYR A 48 0.16 -21.88 -9.46
CA TYR A 48 1.31 -22.59 -9.98
C TYR A 48 1.35 -24.07 -9.55
N PHE A 49 1.16 -24.34 -8.26
CA PHE A 49 1.15 -25.72 -7.76
C PHE A 49 -0.02 -26.53 -8.30
N LEU A 50 -1.20 -25.90 -8.42
CA LEU A 50 -2.39 -26.56 -8.94
C LEU A 50 -2.21 -26.90 -10.43
N ALA A 51 -1.70 -25.95 -11.23
CA ALA A 51 -1.37 -26.17 -12.64
C ALA A 51 -0.33 -27.27 -12.85
N GLY A 52 0.65 -27.40 -11.94
CA GLY A 52 1.68 -28.43 -12.00
C GLY A 52 1.21 -29.82 -11.54
N ALA A 53 0.12 -29.90 -10.77
CA ALA A 53 -0.43 -31.16 -10.28
C ALA A 53 -1.43 -31.82 -11.25
N GLN A 54 -1.73 -31.17 -12.38
CA GLN A 54 -2.71 -31.66 -13.34
C GLN A 54 -2.20 -32.87 -14.10
N ASN A 55 -3.01 -33.92 -14.10
CA ASN A 55 -2.73 -35.16 -14.81
C ASN A 55 -4.05 -35.89 -15.03
N SER A 56 -4.88 -35.35 -15.92
CA SER A 56 -6.18 -35.95 -16.26
C SER A 56 -6.04 -37.12 -17.25
N GLY A 57 -4.86 -37.27 -17.88
CA GLY A 57 -4.58 -38.31 -18.88
C GLY A 57 -5.09 -37.95 -20.29
N ASP A 58 -5.74 -36.80 -20.44
CA ASP A 58 -6.13 -36.21 -21.72
C ASP A 58 -5.44 -34.85 -21.90
N LEU A 59 -4.60 -34.76 -22.93
CA LEU A 59 -3.82 -33.58 -23.25
C LEU A 59 -4.69 -32.35 -23.57
N ALA A 60 -5.89 -32.55 -24.12
CA ALA A 60 -6.80 -31.46 -24.45
C ALA A 60 -7.42 -30.84 -23.19
N VAL A 61 -7.79 -31.68 -22.22
CA VAL A 61 -8.34 -31.25 -20.93
C VAL A 61 -7.25 -30.56 -20.10
N ASP A 62 -6.07 -31.17 -19.99
CA ASP A 62 -4.96 -30.59 -19.23
C ASP A 62 -4.57 -29.19 -19.74
N ASN A 63 -4.62 -28.95 -21.06
CA ASN A 63 -4.30 -27.64 -21.63
C ASN A 63 -5.35 -26.56 -21.25
N ILE A 64 -6.64 -26.91 -21.28
CA ILE A 64 -7.70 -25.98 -20.90
C ILE A 64 -7.53 -25.57 -19.43
N GLU A 65 -7.39 -26.54 -18.54
CA GLU A 65 -7.28 -26.25 -17.10
C GLU A 65 -5.97 -25.49 -16.78
N HIS A 66 -4.88 -25.78 -17.49
CA HIS A 66 -3.62 -25.03 -17.34
C HIS A 66 -3.78 -23.55 -17.70
N ASN A 67 -4.54 -23.23 -18.75
CA ASN A 67 -4.81 -21.85 -19.15
C ASN A 67 -5.66 -21.10 -18.09
N GLU A 68 -6.60 -21.78 -17.45
CA GLU A 68 -7.39 -21.19 -16.35
C GLU A 68 -6.48 -20.83 -15.16
N HIS A 69 -5.53 -21.69 -14.82
CA HIS A 69 -4.55 -21.41 -13.76
C HIS A 69 -3.58 -20.29 -14.13
N ILE A 70 -3.20 -20.15 -15.41
CA ILE A 70 -2.41 -19.00 -15.88
C ILE A 70 -3.18 -17.69 -15.65
N ILE A 71 -4.47 -17.66 -15.98
CA ILE A 71 -5.32 -16.47 -15.76
C ILE A 71 -5.38 -16.15 -14.27
N LEU A 72 -5.59 -17.16 -13.41
CA LEU A 72 -5.57 -16.98 -11.96
C LEU A 72 -4.22 -16.46 -11.44
N ALA A 73 -3.11 -16.96 -11.96
CA ALA A 73 -1.78 -16.49 -11.61
C ALA A 73 -1.57 -15.01 -11.99
N ILE A 74 -1.99 -14.61 -13.20
CA ILE A 74 -1.93 -13.21 -13.66
C ILE A 74 -2.78 -12.30 -12.78
N CYS A 75 -3.98 -12.73 -12.39
CA CYS A 75 -4.81 -12.01 -11.43
C CYS A 75 -4.12 -11.86 -10.06
N GLY A 76 -3.50 -12.93 -9.56
CA GLY A 76 -2.73 -12.92 -8.31
C GLY A 76 -1.55 -11.94 -8.35
N VAL A 77 -0.80 -11.92 -9.46
CA VAL A 77 0.30 -10.97 -9.68
C VAL A 77 -0.22 -9.53 -9.74
N SER A 78 -1.31 -9.30 -10.47
CA SER A 78 -1.90 -7.96 -10.58
C SER A 78 -2.34 -7.42 -9.21
N LEU A 79 -2.97 -8.27 -8.40
CA LEU A 79 -3.39 -7.95 -7.03
C LEU A 79 -2.19 -7.69 -6.12
N THR A 80 -1.09 -8.43 -6.30
CA THR A 80 0.19 -8.18 -5.61
C THR A 80 0.74 -6.80 -5.92
N VAL A 81 0.75 -6.41 -7.20
CA VAL A 81 1.24 -5.09 -7.63
C VAL A 81 0.41 -3.96 -7.05
N VAL A 82 -0.93 -4.08 -7.05
CA VAL A 82 -1.83 -3.09 -6.45
C VAL A 82 -1.62 -3.01 -4.93
N GLY A 83 -1.45 -4.14 -4.26
CA GLY A 83 -1.13 -4.20 -2.83
C GLY A 83 0.20 -3.51 -2.51
N ALA A 84 1.25 -3.78 -3.31
CA ALA A 84 2.56 -3.17 -3.16
C ALA A 84 2.51 -1.64 -3.35
N ALA A 85 1.85 -1.16 -4.41
CA ALA A 85 1.69 0.27 -4.67
C ALA A 85 0.97 0.98 -3.51
N THR A 86 -0.08 0.35 -2.98
CA THR A 86 -0.82 0.84 -1.82
C THR A 86 0.06 0.88 -0.57
N PHE A 87 0.77 -0.21 -0.27
CA PHE A 87 1.68 -0.29 0.86
C PHE A 87 2.77 0.79 0.83
N ILE A 88 3.42 0.96 -0.33
CA ILE A 88 4.48 1.96 -0.53
C ILE A 88 3.94 3.37 -0.36
N LYS A 89 2.80 3.70 -1.00
CA LYS A 89 2.18 5.04 -0.90
C LYS A 89 1.91 5.46 0.54
N PHE A 90 1.28 4.59 1.34
CA PHE A 90 0.97 4.89 2.73
C PHE A 90 2.21 4.82 3.63
N GLY A 91 3.17 3.94 3.31
CA GLY A 91 4.46 3.87 3.99
C GLY A 91 5.29 5.15 3.85
N ILE A 92 5.41 5.68 2.64
CA ILE A 92 6.15 6.93 2.36
C ILE A 92 5.46 8.10 3.07
N THR A 93 4.13 8.21 2.98
CA THR A 93 3.38 9.29 3.63
C THR A 93 3.68 9.32 5.14
N ARG A 94 3.69 8.16 5.79
CA ARG A 94 4.01 8.03 7.21
C ARG A 94 5.46 8.42 7.50
N PHE A 95 6.41 7.96 6.68
CA PHE A 95 7.81 8.29 6.83
C PHE A 95 8.06 9.80 6.72
N MET A 96 7.49 10.46 5.69
CA MET A 96 7.61 11.90 5.50
C MET A 96 7.05 12.69 6.68
N ARG A 97 5.89 12.28 7.23
CA ARG A 97 5.33 12.94 8.42
C ARG A 97 6.25 12.84 9.63
N PHE A 98 6.76 11.65 9.92
CA PHE A 98 7.71 11.45 11.01
C PHE A 98 8.95 12.32 10.81
N TRP A 99 9.47 12.35 9.59
CA TRP A 99 10.66 13.13 9.25
C TRP A 99 10.44 14.63 9.40
N LEU A 100 9.29 15.16 8.95
CA LEU A 100 8.94 16.57 9.09
C LEU A 100 8.75 16.99 10.55
N ILE A 101 8.06 16.19 11.36
CA ILE A 101 7.88 16.45 12.80
C ILE A 101 9.23 16.49 13.49
N ARG A 102 10.11 15.53 13.17
CA ARG A 102 11.47 15.50 13.70
C ARG A 102 12.25 16.75 13.29
N LYS A 103 12.18 17.18 12.03
CA LYS A 103 12.88 18.38 11.56
C LYS A 103 12.42 19.65 12.27
N ILE A 104 11.12 19.86 12.42
CA ILE A 104 10.59 21.01 13.17
C ILE A 104 11.07 20.99 14.63
N TYR A 105 11.13 19.81 15.26
CA TYR A 105 11.63 19.68 16.63
C TYR A 105 13.14 19.91 16.75
N GLU A 106 13.93 19.48 15.77
CA GLU A 106 15.38 19.70 15.74
C GLU A 106 15.73 21.17 15.51
N ASP A 107 15.04 21.84 14.58
CA ASP A 107 15.26 23.26 14.24
C ASP A 107 14.67 24.22 15.30
N GLY A 108 13.67 23.77 16.08
CA GLY A 108 13.02 24.54 17.15
C GLY A 108 13.75 24.53 18.49
N LYS A 109 14.92 23.90 18.59
CA LYS A 109 15.78 24.01 19.77
C LYS A 109 16.56 25.33 19.73
N PRO A 110 16.56 26.13 20.82
CA PRO A 110 17.34 27.35 20.91
C PRO A 110 18.85 27.08 20.82
#